data_AF-A0A1C6ISW7-F1
#
_entry.id   AF-A0A1C6ISW7-F1
#
_cell.length_a   1.000
_cell.length_b   1.000
_cell.length_c   1.000
_cell.angle_alpha   90.00
_cell.angle_beta   90.00
_cell.angle_gamma   90.00
#
_symmetry.space_group_name_H-M   'P 1'
#
loop_
_entity.id
_entity.type
_entity.pdbx_description
1 polymer ?
#
loop_
_entity_poly.entity_id
_entity_poly.type
_entity_poly.pdbx_seq_one_letter_code
_entity_poly.pdbx_strand_id
1 'polypeptide(L)'
;MDALKQNDKVCFTVYGNEHFEPGDWAPYVQSTVVFGRCHLIDDAAATEARVRELGMKYYPGKEEVEKEIALYIKAVQLYEITIEHLTGKQIQEK
;
A
#
# COMPACT_ATOMS: atom_id res chain seq x y z
N MET A 1 -15.89 -1.99 7.89
CA MET A 1 -15.98 -0.91 6.88
C MET A 1 -16.74 0.31 7.37
N ASP A 2 -17.57 0.18 8.40
CA ASP A 2 -18.43 1.30 8.83
C ASP A 2 -17.64 2.47 9.41
N ALA A 3 -16.46 2.22 9.98
CA ALA A 3 -15.53 3.26 10.41
C ALA A 3 -15.09 4.20 9.27
N LEU A 4 -14.72 3.65 8.10
CA LEU A 4 -14.32 4.46 6.93
C LEU A 4 -15.51 5.20 6.31
N LYS A 5 -16.73 4.64 6.40
CA LYS A 5 -17.96 5.32 5.97
C LYS A 5 -18.32 6.50 6.89
N GLN A 6 -17.98 6.41 8.18
CA GLN A 6 -18.24 7.45 9.16
C GLN A 6 -17.15 8.53 9.18
N ASN A 7 -15.89 8.15 8.95
CA ASN A 7 -14.75 9.04 8.90
C ASN A 7 -13.70 8.49 7.93
N ASP A 8 -13.45 9.22 6.86
CA ASP A 8 -12.54 8.85 5.79
C ASP A 8 -11.06 9.09 6.12
N LYS A 9 -10.75 9.76 7.24
CA LYS A 9 -9.37 10.03 7.66
C LYS A 9 -8.64 8.75 8.05
N VAL A 10 -7.48 8.54 7.43
CA VAL A 10 -6.61 7.38 7.69
C VAL A 10 -5.17 7.81 7.90
N CYS A 11 -4.43 6.97 8.64
CA CYS A 11 -2.99 6.93 8.59
C CYS A 11 -2.51 5.57 8.04
N PHE A 12 -1.57 5.58 7.11
CA PHE A 12 -0.96 4.38 6.54
C PHE A 12 0.55 4.45 6.70
N THR A 13 1.13 3.48 7.41
CA THR A 13 2.55 3.45 7.73
C THR A 13 3.24 2.31 7.00
N VAL A 14 4.31 2.63 6.29
CA VAL A 14 5.24 1.65 5.71
C VAL A 14 6.56 1.76 6.44
N TYR A 15 7.16 0.64 6.82
CA TYR A 15 8.51 0.57 7.40
C TYR A 15 9.37 -0.44 6.64
N GLY A 16 10.68 -0.25 6.65
CA GLY A 16 11.63 -1.15 6.00
C GLY A 16 12.98 -0.49 5.75
N ASN A 17 13.68 -0.97 4.72
CA ASN A 17 15.05 -0.56 4.37
C ASN A 17 16.03 -0.74 5.54
N GLU A 18 15.97 -1.90 6.19
CA GLU A 18 16.89 -2.27 7.25
C GLU A 18 18.32 -2.38 6.70
N HIS A 19 19.24 -1.58 7.24
CA HIS A 19 20.63 -1.60 6.83
C HIS A 19 21.57 -1.32 8.01
N PHE A 20 22.79 -1.84 7.91
CA PHE A 20 23.86 -1.58 8.87
C PHE A 20 24.86 -0.60 8.26
N GLU A 21 25.26 0.41 9.03
CA GLU A 21 26.34 1.32 8.66
C GLU A 21 27.68 0.81 9.24
N PRO A 22 28.82 1.02 8.55
CA PRO A 22 30.12 0.60 9.04
C PRO A 22 30.46 1.23 10.40
N GLY A 23 30.66 0.40 11.42
CA GLY A 23 31.02 0.83 12.78
C GLY A 23 29.85 0.88 13.77
N ASP A 24 28.62 0.71 13.29
CA ASP A 24 27.43 0.59 14.14
C ASP A 24 27.04 -0.87 14.35
N TRP A 25 26.64 -1.22 15.59
CA TRP A 25 26.18 -2.58 15.93
C TRP A 25 24.67 -2.77 15.70
N ALA A 26 23.92 -1.67 15.67
CA ALA A 26 22.47 -1.62 15.54
C ALA A 26 22.03 -1.25 14.12
N PRO A 27 20.98 -1.88 13.58
CA PRO A 27 20.47 -1.54 12.26
C PRO A 27 19.75 -0.18 12.25
N TYR A 28 19.80 0.48 11.10
CA TYR A 28 18.94 1.61 10.77
C TYR A 28 17.66 1.12 10.11
N VAL A 29 16.54 1.68 10.55
CA VAL A 29 15.21 1.42 9.99
C VAL A 29 14.63 2.73 9.48
N GLN A 30 13.99 2.67 8.32
CA GLN A 30 13.23 3.79 7.77
C GLN A 30 11.74 3.50 7.82
N SER A 31 10.95 4.55 8.01
CA SER A 31 9.50 4.49 7.98
C SER A 31 8.92 5.73 7.32
N THR A 32 7.74 5.58 6.73
CA THR A 32 6.94 6.67 6.18
C THR A 32 5.51 6.53 6.67
N VAL A 33 4.96 7.61 7.22
CA VAL A 33 3.54 7.70 7.61
C VAL A 33 2.84 8.64 6.63
N VAL A 34 1.77 8.12 6.02
CA VAL A 34 0.86 8.85 5.16
C VAL A 34 -0.39 9.17 5.97
N PHE A 35 -0.77 10.45 6.05
CA PHE A 35 -2.08 10.88 6.50
C PHE A 35 -2.89 11.31 5.30
N GLY A 36 -4.15 10.90 5.24
CA GLY A 36 -5.00 11.21 4.09
C GLY A 36 -6.42 10.75 4.27
N ARG A 37 -7.14 10.69 3.15
CA ARG A 37 -8.54 10.25 3.08
C ARG A 37 -8.66 9.00 2.25
N CYS A 38 -9.37 8.00 2.78
CA CYS A 38 -9.55 6.70 2.16
C CYS A 38 -10.96 6.54 1.62
N HIS A 39 -11.07 6.18 0.34
CA HIS A 39 -12.33 6.00 -0.36
C HIS A 39 -12.42 4.62 -1.00
N LEU A 40 -13.59 3.99 -0.93
CA LEU A 40 -13.88 2.76 -1.68
C LEU A 40 -14.18 3.15 -3.13
N ILE A 41 -13.50 2.50 -4.07
CA ILE A 41 -13.79 2.61 -5.50
C ILE A 41 -14.87 1.57 -5.84
N ASP A 42 -16.10 2.03 -6.03
CA ASP A 42 -17.26 1.20 -6.38
C ASP A 42 -17.51 1.17 -7.90
N ASP A 43 -16.44 0.93 -8.65
CA ASP A 43 -16.48 0.72 -10.10
C ASP A 43 -15.66 -0.54 -10.42
N ALA A 44 -16.33 -1.55 -10.98
CA ALA A 44 -15.72 -2.84 -11.26
C ALA A 44 -14.61 -2.77 -12.33
N ALA A 45 -14.80 -1.93 -13.36
CA ALA A 45 -13.83 -1.79 -14.44
C ALA A 45 -12.59 -1.02 -13.97
N ALA A 46 -12.78 0.04 -13.18
CA ALA A 46 -11.68 0.76 -12.55
C ALA A 46 -10.94 -0.12 -11.54
N THR A 47 -11.66 -0.91 -10.74
CA THR A 47 -11.08 -1.87 -9.81
C THR A 47 -10.19 -2.87 -10.53
N GLU A 48 -10.70 -3.50 -11.59
CA GLU A 48 -9.92 -4.44 -12.39
C GLU A 48 -8.68 -3.79 -13.00
N ALA A 49 -8.80 -2.60 -13.58
CA ALA A 49 -7.68 -1.88 -14.17
C ALA A 49 -6.57 -1.57 -13.16
N ARG A 50 -6.92 -1.12 -11.96
CA ARG A 50 -5.95 -0.79 -10.89
C ARG A 50 -5.34 -2.02 -10.25
N VAL A 51 -6.11 -3.09 -10.05
CA VAL A 51 -5.58 -4.37 -9.54
C VAL A 51 -4.60 -4.96 -10.55
N ARG A 52 -4.88 -4.85 -11.86
CA ARG A 52 -3.96 -5.23 -12.92
C ARG A 52 -2.67 -4.39 -12.90
N GLU A 53 -2.79 -3.08 -12.81
CA GLU A 53 -1.65 -2.17 -12.68
C GLU A 53 -0.76 -2.55 -11.49
N LEU A 54 -1.38 -2.84 -10.34
CA LEU A 54 -0.69 -3.28 -9.13
C LEU A 54 0.00 -4.64 -9.32
N GLY A 55 -0.71 -5.63 -9.87
CA GLY A 55 -0.15 -6.96 -10.13
C GLY A 55 1.06 -6.90 -11.06
N MET A 56 0.96 -6.15 -12.16
CA MET A 56 2.05 -5.98 -13.13
C MET A 56 3.26 -5.23 -12.57
N LYS A 57 3.08 -4.39 -11.54
CA LYS A 57 4.18 -3.69 -10.87
C LYS A 57 5.02 -4.63 -10.00
N TYR A 58 4.40 -5.62 -9.36
CA TYR A 58 5.06 -6.49 -8.38
C TYR A 58 5.33 -7.91 -8.88
N TYR A 59 4.62 -8.37 -9.90
CA TYR A 59 4.77 -9.70 -10.48
C TYR A 59 5.23 -9.61 -11.95
N PRO A 60 6.29 -10.33 -12.35
CA PRO A 60 6.79 -10.30 -13.72
C PRO A 60 5.89 -11.09 -14.70
N GLY A 61 5.07 -12.02 -14.21
CA GLY A 61 4.26 -12.93 -15.01
C GLY A 61 2.88 -12.37 -15.37
N LYS A 62 2.74 -11.72 -16.53
CA LYS A 62 1.46 -11.17 -16.99
C LYS A 62 0.32 -12.21 -17.00
N GLU A 63 0.59 -13.42 -17.47
CA GLU A 63 -0.45 -14.47 -17.54
C GLU A 63 -0.95 -14.92 -16.17
N GLU A 64 -0.07 -14.92 -15.16
CA GLU A 64 -0.43 -15.27 -13.79
C GLU A 64 -1.31 -14.18 -13.17
N VAL A 65 -0.96 -12.92 -13.39
CA VAL A 65 -1.77 -11.76 -12.97
C VAL A 65 -3.18 -11.82 -13.57
N GLU A 66 -3.32 -12.07 -14.88
CA GLU A 66 -4.65 -12.15 -15.51
C GLU A 66 -5.46 -13.36 -15.01
N LYS A 67 -4.81 -14.51 -14.75
CA LYS A 67 -5.49 -15.70 -14.20
C LYS A 67 -6.05 -15.42 -12.80
N GLU A 68 -5.26 -14.81 -11.93
CA GLU A 68 -5.67 -14.43 -10.57
C GLU A 68 -6.82 -13.41 -10.59
N ILE A 69 -6.73 -12.39 -11.46
CA ILE A 69 -7.80 -11.41 -11.64
C ILE A 69 -9.09 -12.09 -12.07
N ALA A 70 -9.05 -12.96 -13.07
CA ALA A 70 -10.24 -13.66 -13.57
C ALA A 70 -10.94 -14.49 -12.49
N LEU A 71 -10.18 -15.07 -11.55
CA LEU A 71 -10.70 -15.90 -10.46
C LEU A 71 -11.26 -15.07 -9.31
N TYR A 72 -10.56 -14.01 -8.90
CA TYR A 72 -10.81 -13.38 -7.59
C TYR A 72 -11.31 -11.94 -7.65
N ILE A 73 -11.30 -11.26 -8.82
CA ILE A 73 -11.61 -9.82 -8.88
C ILE A 73 -12.97 -9.45 -8.30
N LYS A 74 -13.97 -10.32 -8.43
CA LYS A 74 -15.33 -10.09 -7.89
C LYS A 74 -15.38 -10.00 -6.36
N ALA A 75 -14.37 -10.54 -5.68
CA ALA A 75 -14.25 -10.48 -4.22
C ALA A 75 -13.30 -9.35 -3.75
N VAL A 76 -12.66 -8.63 -4.68
CA VAL A 76 -11.71 -7.56 -4.36
C VAL A 76 -12.46 -6.26 -4.10
N GLN A 77 -11.98 -5.51 -3.10
CA GLN A 77 -12.43 -4.14 -2.83
C GLN A 77 -11.23 -3.21 -2.94
N LEU A 78 -11.32 -2.25 -3.85
CA LEU A 78 -10.26 -1.29 -4.08
C LEU A 78 -10.46 -0.05 -3.20
N TYR A 79 -9.44 0.26 -2.41
CA TYR A 79 -9.40 1.47 -1.61
C TYR A 79 -8.33 2.42 -2.14
N GLU A 80 -8.70 3.68 -2.35
CA GLU A 80 -7.79 4.74 -2.73
C GLU A 80 -7.55 5.66 -1.54
N ILE A 81 -6.27 5.94 -1.23
CA ILE A 81 -5.88 6.93 -0.22
C ILE A 81 -5.39 8.18 -0.95
N THR A 82 -6.15 9.27 -0.84
CA THR A 82 -5.67 10.60 -1.23
C THR A 82 -4.76 11.13 -0.12
N ILE A 83 -3.48 11.32 -0.44
CA ILE A 83 -2.46 11.78 0.52
C ILE A 83 -2.65 13.27 0.82
N GLU A 84 -2.87 13.61 2.09
CA GLU A 84 -2.93 14.99 2.57
C GLU A 84 -1.60 15.42 3.21
N HIS A 85 -0.93 14.51 3.92
CA HIS A 85 0.38 14.76 4.52
C HIS A 85 1.22 13.49 4.51
N LEU A 86 2.53 13.62 4.29
CA LEU A 86 3.48 12.52 4.27
C LEU A 86 4.71 12.92 5.08
N THR A 87 5.11 12.04 6.00
CA THR A 87 6.30 12.25 6.84
C THR A 87 7.14 10.98 6.91
N GLY A 88 8.46 11.13 6.91
CA GLY A 88 9.42 10.04 6.97
C GLY A 88 10.31 10.12 8.20
N LYS A 89 10.70 8.98 8.75
CA LYS A 89 11.61 8.89 9.90
C LYS A 89 12.64 7.79 9.67
N GLN A 90 13.89 8.08 9.98
CA GLN A 90 14.95 7.09 10.16
C GLN A 90 15.28 6.97 11.65
N ILE A 91 15.41 5.75 12.15
CA ILE A 91 15.86 5.46 13.51
C ILE A 91 16.98 4.42 13.50
N GLN A 92 17.84 4.47 14.50
CA GLN A 92 18.76 3.38 14.83
C GLN A 92 18.12 2.58 15.97
N GLU A 93 17.93 1.28 15.79
CA GLU A 93 17.33 0.43 16.83
C GLU A 93 18.32 0.26 17.99
N LYS A 94 18.07 0.91 19.13
CA LYS A 94 18.93 0.83 20.32
C LYS A 94 18.56 -0.34 21.21
#